data_AF-A0A942NXH8-F1
#
_entry.id   AF-A0A942NXH8-F1
#
_cell.length_a   1.000
_cell.length_b   1.000
_cell.length_c   1.000
_cell.angle_alpha   90.00
_cell.angle_beta   90.00
_cell.angle_gamma   90.00
#
_symmetry.space_group_name_H-M   'P 1'
#
loop_
_entity.id
_entity.type
_entity.pdbx_description
1 polymer ?
#
loop_
_entity_poly.entity_id
_entity_poly.type
_entity_poly.pdbx_seq_one_letter_code
_entity_poly.pdbx_strand_id
1 'polypeptide(L)'
;MKMGGTGGGNTITGLDFEKRVDFQELLISIPGYSLKKIPSKAGIGIFFLDKLVARCFRKHDFYKFLDEEKVEWRKLVSKKLLPDDALLVIIRETLFIIEVKFQQVAGSVDEKLQTCDFKRKQYLKLVAPLGLKVEYVYVLNDWFKNPCYKDTLDYIHSVNCHYKFDELPLAWLGLPIQQT
;
A
#
# COMPACT_ATOMS: atom_id res chain seq x y z
N MET A 1 -32.69 -14.22 27.09
CA MET A 1 -33.21 -14.02 25.71
C MET A 1 -32.06 -14.29 24.74
N LYS A 2 -32.24 -15.25 23.82
CA LYS A 2 -31.35 -15.48 22.67
C LYS A 2 -31.87 -14.66 21.49
N MET A 3 -30.97 -13.98 20.78
CA MET A 3 -31.05 -13.55 19.38
C MET A 3 -29.58 -13.35 18.97
N GLY A 4 -28.99 -14.02 17.99
CA GLY A 4 -29.54 -14.52 16.73
C GLY A 4 -28.92 -13.69 15.61
N GLY A 5 -27.89 -14.22 14.94
CA GLY A 5 -27.20 -13.56 13.84
C GLY A 5 -26.05 -14.41 13.28
N THR A 6 -26.42 -15.39 12.46
CA THR A 6 -25.58 -16.33 11.72
C THR A 6 -25.01 -15.71 10.43
N GLY A 7 -23.74 -16.00 10.13
CA GLY A 7 -23.24 -16.15 8.75
C GLY A 7 -22.77 -14.87 8.05
N GLY A 8 -21.52 -14.46 8.32
CA GLY A 8 -20.70 -13.78 7.32
C GLY A 8 -19.79 -14.83 6.69
N GLY A 9 -19.86 -15.04 5.38
CA GLY A 9 -18.94 -15.96 4.69
C GLY A 9 -17.49 -15.60 5.01
N ASN A 10 -16.67 -16.59 5.36
CA ASN A 10 -15.24 -16.45 5.65
C ASN A 10 -14.43 -16.17 4.37
N THR A 11 -14.85 -15.21 3.55
CA THR A 11 -14.07 -14.72 2.42
C THR A 11 -13.26 -13.54 2.90
N ILE A 12 -11.93 -13.72 3.00
CA ILE A 12 -11.01 -12.62 3.30
C ILE A 12 -10.99 -11.70 2.08
N THR A 13 -11.64 -10.54 2.18
CA THR A 13 -11.79 -9.56 1.09
C THR A 13 -10.74 -8.45 1.10
N GLY A 14 -9.98 -8.34 2.19
CA GLY A 14 -8.96 -7.32 2.37
C GLY A 14 -7.94 -7.68 3.45
N LEU A 15 -6.99 -6.77 3.65
CA LEU A 15 -5.86 -6.92 4.56
C LEU A 15 -6.16 -6.17 5.85
N ASP A 16 -6.33 -6.90 6.95
CA ASP A 16 -6.66 -6.36 8.28
C ASP A 16 -5.40 -6.00 9.09
N PHE A 17 -5.23 -4.71 9.37
CA PHE A 17 -4.16 -4.10 10.14
C PHE A 17 -4.60 -3.67 11.55
N GLU A 18 -5.77 -4.08 12.08
CA GLU A 18 -6.17 -3.73 13.45
C GLU A 18 -5.09 -4.09 14.49
N LYS A 19 -4.33 -5.15 14.21
CA LYS A 19 -3.09 -5.50 14.89
C LYS A 19 -1.93 -4.97 14.03
N ARG A 20 -0.85 -4.46 14.64
CA ARG A 20 0.38 -4.00 13.96
C ARG A 20 1.09 -5.15 13.21
N VAL A 21 0.43 -5.70 12.20
CA VAL A 21 0.83 -6.84 11.39
C VAL A 21 1.38 -6.31 10.09
N ASP A 22 2.38 -7.01 9.57
CA ASP A 22 3.10 -6.62 8.39
C ASP A 22 2.28 -6.89 7.11
N PHE A 23 2.31 -5.99 6.12
CA PHE A 23 1.53 -6.13 4.88
C PHE A 23 1.77 -7.46 4.16
N GLN A 24 3.01 -7.97 4.17
CA GLN A 24 3.33 -9.24 3.53
C GLN A 24 2.81 -10.44 4.32
N GLU A 25 2.81 -10.37 5.66
CA GLU A 25 2.20 -11.38 6.53
C GLU A 25 0.69 -11.46 6.28
N LEU A 26 0.02 -10.31 6.14
CA LEU A 26 -1.40 -10.25 5.82
C LEU A 26 -1.69 -10.90 4.47
N LEU A 27 -0.89 -10.63 3.43
CA LEU A 27 -1.07 -11.28 2.12
C LEU A 27 -0.88 -12.81 2.19
N ILE A 28 0.12 -13.30 2.93
CA ILE A 28 0.38 -14.74 3.07
C ILE A 28 -0.78 -15.45 3.78
N SER A 29 -1.50 -14.76 4.67
CA SER A 29 -2.64 -15.33 5.38
C SER A 29 -3.85 -15.62 4.47
N ILE A 30 -3.89 -15.02 3.27
CA ILE A 30 -5.00 -15.15 2.33
C ILE A 30 -4.82 -16.40 1.45
N PRO A 31 -5.77 -17.35 1.44
CA PRO A 31 -5.69 -18.54 0.62
C PRO A 31 -5.43 -18.25 -0.87
N GLY A 32 -4.48 -18.98 -1.45
CA GLY A 32 -4.06 -18.84 -2.85
C GLY A 32 -2.92 -17.85 -3.07
N TYR A 33 -2.60 -17.00 -2.09
CA TYR A 33 -1.42 -16.14 -2.16
C TYR A 33 -0.14 -16.85 -1.74
N SER A 34 0.97 -16.52 -2.40
CA SER A 34 2.31 -16.87 -1.94
C SER A 34 3.32 -15.79 -2.30
N LEU A 35 4.35 -15.65 -1.47
CA LEU A 35 5.41 -14.66 -1.65
C LEU A 35 6.72 -15.40 -1.92
N LYS A 36 7.39 -15.06 -3.03
CA LYS A 36 8.65 -15.71 -3.44
C LYS A 36 9.61 -14.65 -3.99
N LYS A 37 10.90 -14.76 -3.66
CA LYS A 37 11.93 -13.96 -4.34
C LYS A 37 12.02 -14.41 -5.80
N ILE A 38 12.16 -13.46 -6.71
CA ILE A 38 12.36 -13.74 -8.13
C ILE A 38 13.86 -13.53 -8.42
N PRO A 39 14.57 -14.54 -8.96
CA PRO A 39 15.99 -14.40 -9.29
C PRO A 39 16.26 -13.17 -10.15
N SER A 40 17.30 -12.41 -9.82
CA SER A 40 17.73 -11.21 -10.54
C SER A 40 16.69 -10.08 -10.62
N LYS A 41 15.66 -10.10 -9.78
CA LYS A 41 14.63 -9.07 -9.70
C LYS A 41 14.59 -8.47 -8.30
N ALA A 42 14.45 -7.15 -8.22
CA ALA A 42 14.30 -6.44 -6.95
C ALA A 42 12.96 -6.78 -6.25
N GLY A 43 12.94 -6.69 -4.92
CA GLY A 43 11.75 -6.92 -4.11
C GLY A 43 11.31 -8.38 -4.04
N ILE A 44 10.05 -8.59 -3.66
CA ILE A 44 9.41 -9.91 -3.50
C ILE A 44 8.27 -10.02 -4.50
N GLY A 45 8.21 -11.13 -5.23
CA GLY A 45 7.08 -11.46 -6.09
C GLY A 45 5.89 -11.94 -5.27
N ILE A 46 4.72 -11.39 -5.56
CA ILE A 46 3.43 -11.82 -5.00
C ILE A 46 2.71 -12.61 -6.07
N PHE A 47 2.40 -13.85 -5.74
CA PHE A 47 1.75 -14.81 -6.62
C PHE A 47 0.36 -15.12 -6.09
N PHE A 48 -0.62 -15.22 -7.00
CA PHE A 48 -1.95 -15.75 -6.71
C PHE A 48 -2.19 -16.95 -7.61
N LEU A 49 -2.44 -18.12 -7.02
CA LEU A 49 -2.56 -19.39 -7.75
C LEU A 49 -1.39 -19.60 -8.73
N ASP A 50 -0.17 -19.44 -8.22
CA ASP A 50 1.12 -19.52 -8.93
C ASP A 50 1.35 -18.53 -10.08
N LYS A 51 0.42 -17.58 -10.31
CA LYS A 51 0.61 -16.49 -11.26
C LYS A 51 1.15 -15.24 -10.56
N LEU A 52 2.21 -14.65 -11.10
CA LEU A 52 2.75 -13.40 -10.58
C LEU A 52 1.74 -12.26 -10.82
N VAL A 53 1.24 -11.65 -9.75
CA VAL A 53 0.23 -10.58 -9.81
C VAL A 53 0.79 -9.21 -9.42
N ALA A 54 1.82 -9.20 -8.56
CA ALA A 54 2.45 -7.96 -8.13
C ALA A 54 3.91 -8.19 -7.70
N ARG A 55 4.67 -7.10 -7.58
CA ARG A 55 5.97 -7.06 -6.88
C ARG A 55 5.87 -6.09 -5.70
N CYS A 56 6.33 -6.51 -4.54
CA CYS A 56 6.41 -5.69 -3.34
C CYS A 56 7.85 -5.23 -3.12
N PHE A 57 8.04 -3.95 -2.82
CA PHE A 57 9.32 -3.33 -2.56
C PHE A 57 9.29 -2.62 -1.21
N ARG A 58 10.26 -2.92 -0.35
CA ARG A 58 10.44 -2.22 0.93
C ARG A 58 11.67 -1.37 0.91
N LYS A 59 11.56 -0.14 1.41
CA LYS A 59 12.70 0.75 1.62
C LYS A 59 13.63 0.81 0.40
N HIS A 60 14.81 0.19 0.49
CA HIS A 60 15.83 0.22 -0.56
C HIS A 60 15.53 -0.67 -1.76
N ASP A 61 14.62 -1.66 -1.65
CA ASP A 61 14.28 -2.52 -2.77
C ASP A 61 13.59 -1.76 -3.90
N PHE A 62 12.89 -0.66 -3.58
CA PHE A 62 12.31 0.20 -4.61
C PHE A 62 13.39 0.85 -5.47
N TYR A 63 14.50 1.27 -4.86
CA TYR A 63 15.62 1.84 -5.62
C TYR A 63 16.37 0.79 -6.43
N LYS A 64 16.48 -0.45 -5.93
CA LYS A 64 16.99 -1.56 -6.74
C LYS A 64 16.11 -1.83 -7.96
N PHE A 65 14.79 -1.68 -7.82
CA PHE A 65 13.86 -1.76 -8.95
C PHE A 65 14.08 -0.62 -9.95
N LEU A 66 14.26 0.62 -9.49
CA LEU A 66 14.59 1.72 -10.38
C LEU A 66 15.92 1.47 -11.12
N ASP A 67 16.94 0.95 -10.43
CA ASP A 67 18.22 0.59 -11.04
C ASP A 67 18.06 -0.56 -12.06
N GLU A 68 17.24 -1.57 -11.75
CA GLU A 68 16.87 -2.67 -12.65
C GLU A 68 16.22 -2.16 -13.95
N GLU A 69 15.33 -1.18 -13.84
CA GLU A 69 14.64 -0.54 -14.97
C GLU A 69 15.45 0.61 -15.60
N LYS A 70 16.72 0.78 -15.21
CA LYS A 70 17.65 1.80 -15.73
C LYS A 70 17.18 3.24 -15.53
N VAL A 71 16.43 3.50 -14.46
CA VAL A 71 15.97 4.84 -14.07
C VAL A 71 17.05 5.55 -13.25
N GLU A 72 17.63 6.61 -13.81
CA GLU A 72 18.59 7.47 -13.11
C GLU A 72 17.91 8.40 -12.09
N TRP A 73 17.40 7.84 -10.99
CA TRP A 73 16.57 8.55 -10.01
C TRP A 73 17.18 9.85 -9.46
N ARG A 74 18.52 9.95 -9.40
CA ARG A 74 19.25 11.14 -8.92
C ARG A 74 19.04 12.38 -9.80
N LYS A 75 18.66 12.19 -11.07
CA LYS A 75 18.29 13.29 -11.99
C LYS A 75 16.85 13.75 -11.79
N LEU A 76 16.02 12.95 -11.12
CA LEU A 76 14.57 13.16 -11.02
C LEU A 76 14.15 13.76 -9.67
N VAL A 77 14.82 13.35 -8.59
CA VAL A 77 14.55 13.82 -7.22
C VAL A 77 15.84 14.12 -6.46
N SER A 78 15.78 15.08 -5.53
CA SER A 78 16.93 15.52 -4.74
C SER A 78 17.19 14.68 -3.48
N LYS A 79 16.21 13.88 -3.05
CA LYS A 79 16.29 13.05 -1.84
C LYS A 79 15.55 11.73 -2.02
N LYS A 80 16.09 10.66 -1.44
CA LYS A 80 15.41 9.36 -1.42
C LYS A 80 14.15 9.40 -0.56
N LEU A 81 13.07 8.79 -1.08
CA LEU A 81 11.85 8.49 -0.35
C LEU A 81 11.79 6.97 -0.17
N LEU A 82 11.77 6.51 1.07
CA LEU A 82 11.71 5.09 1.39
C LEU A 82 10.26 4.77 1.80
N PRO A 83 9.51 4.03 0.97
CA PRO A 83 8.16 3.62 1.34
C PRO A 83 8.23 2.52 2.41
N ASP A 84 7.19 2.45 3.25
CA ASP A 84 6.97 1.29 4.13
C ASP A 84 6.76 0.05 3.26
N ASP A 85 5.75 0.11 2.39
CA ASP A 85 5.51 -0.86 1.33
C ASP A 85 5.18 -0.14 0.01
N ALA A 86 5.80 -0.59 -1.08
CA ALA A 86 5.44 -0.20 -2.44
C ALA A 86 5.05 -1.44 -3.25
N LEU A 87 3.83 -1.46 -3.78
CA LEU A 87 3.26 -2.59 -4.49
C LEU A 87 3.04 -2.24 -5.96
N LEU A 88 3.85 -2.81 -6.84
CA LEU A 88 3.66 -2.71 -8.28
C LEU A 88 2.69 -3.81 -8.73
N VAL A 89 1.47 -3.42 -9.05
CA VAL A 89 0.42 -4.33 -9.56
C VAL A 89 0.52 -4.38 -11.07
N ILE A 90 0.99 -5.51 -11.57
CA ILE A 90 1.47 -5.66 -12.95
C ILE A 90 0.35 -5.39 -13.96
N ILE A 91 -0.82 -6.00 -13.76
CA ILE A 91 -1.95 -5.89 -14.70
C ILE A 91 -2.54 -4.47 -14.78
N ARG A 92 -2.29 -3.63 -13.77
CA ARG A 92 -2.79 -2.26 -13.69
C ARG A 92 -1.75 -1.21 -14.07
N GLU A 93 -0.49 -1.61 -14.30
CA GLU A 93 0.63 -0.69 -14.52
C GLU A 93 0.67 0.41 -13.44
N THR A 94 0.34 0.04 -12.19
CA THR A 94 0.14 0.98 -11.09
C THR A 94 1.03 0.60 -9.90
N LEU A 95 1.81 1.57 -9.44
CA LEU A 95 2.57 1.51 -8.21
C LEU A 95 1.73 2.08 -7.06
N PHE A 96 1.33 1.23 -6.12
CA PHE A 96 0.71 1.64 -4.88
C PHE A 96 1.78 1.91 -3.83
N ILE A 97 1.80 3.11 -3.27
CA ILE A 97 2.60 3.44 -2.08
C ILE A 97 1.68 3.30 -0.88
N ILE A 98 1.96 2.32 -0.03
CA ILE A 98 1.17 1.98 1.14
C ILE A 98 1.96 2.43 2.36
N GLU A 99 1.41 3.40 3.09
CA GLU A 99 2.02 3.88 4.33
C GLU A 99 1.09 3.65 5.51
N VAL A 100 1.56 2.86 6.46
CA VAL A 100 0.79 2.51 7.64
C VAL A 100 1.07 3.55 8.72
N LYS A 101 0.02 4.05 9.37
CA LYS A 101 0.11 5.07 10.43
C LYS A 101 -0.75 4.63 11.60
N PHE A 102 -0.05 4.25 12.68
CA PHE A 102 -0.66 3.96 13.98
C PHE A 102 -0.32 5.08 14.95
N GLN A 103 -1.34 5.56 15.66
CA GLN A 103 -1.19 6.55 16.71
C GLN A 103 -2.01 6.17 17.95
N GLN A 104 -1.48 6.48 19.13
CA GLN A 104 -2.15 6.23 20.42
C GLN A 104 -2.16 7.45 21.34
N VAL A 105 -1.31 8.44 21.04
CA VAL A 105 -1.19 9.71 21.76
C VAL A 105 -0.94 10.82 20.75
N ALA A 106 -1.30 12.07 21.06
CA ALA A 106 -1.01 13.19 20.16
C ALA A 106 0.50 13.30 19.91
N GLY A 107 0.90 13.64 18.67
CA GLY A 107 2.32 13.77 18.34
C GLY A 107 2.58 14.10 16.88
N SER A 108 3.88 14.07 16.50
CA SER A 108 4.36 14.49 15.17
C SER A 108 3.84 13.71 13.96
N VAL A 109 3.01 12.67 14.14
CA VAL A 109 2.40 11.93 13.04
C VAL A 109 1.29 12.75 12.40
N ASP A 110 0.63 13.59 13.19
CA ASP A 110 -0.56 14.35 12.82
C ASP A 110 -0.26 15.33 11.67
N GLU A 111 0.88 16.04 11.73
CA GLU A 111 1.35 16.93 10.66
C GLU A 111 1.78 16.17 9.40
N LYS A 112 2.27 14.93 9.55
CA LYS A 112 2.87 14.17 8.45
C LYS A 112 1.82 13.67 7.44
N LEU A 113 0.56 13.52 7.84
CA LEU A 113 -0.53 13.13 6.94
C LEU A 113 -0.72 14.10 5.77
N GLN A 114 -0.39 15.38 5.98
CA GLN A 114 -0.48 16.43 4.96
C GLN A 114 0.62 16.32 3.89
N THR A 115 1.66 15.50 4.11
CA THR A 115 2.80 15.39 3.17
C THR A 115 2.55 14.42 2.01
N CYS A 116 1.40 13.74 1.98
CA CYS A 116 1.10 12.69 1.00
C CYS A 116 1.16 13.19 -0.44
N ASP A 117 0.64 14.39 -0.74
CA ASP A 117 0.66 14.95 -2.10
C ASP A 117 2.09 15.12 -2.62
N PHE A 118 2.96 15.72 -1.80
CA PHE A 118 4.37 15.89 -2.16
C PHE A 118 5.06 14.55 -2.41
N LYS A 119 4.86 13.58 -1.50
CA LYS A 119 5.42 12.23 -1.63
C LYS A 119 4.93 11.54 -2.90
N ARG A 120 3.61 11.51 -3.14
CA ARG A 120 3.01 10.91 -4.36
C ARG A 120 3.60 11.53 -5.62
N LYS A 121 3.72 12.87 -5.67
CA LYS A 121 4.35 13.57 -6.80
C LYS A 121 5.82 13.18 -7.00
N GLN A 122 6.58 12.93 -5.93
CA GLN A 122 7.96 12.43 -6.08
C GLN A 122 8.00 11.00 -6.62
N TYR A 123 7.16 10.10 -6.12
CA TYR A 123 7.07 8.74 -6.66
C TYR A 123 6.64 8.75 -8.13
N LEU A 124 5.68 9.61 -8.50
CA LEU A 124 5.25 9.79 -9.88
C LEU A 124 6.41 10.22 -10.79
N LYS A 125 7.24 11.19 -10.36
CA LYS A 125 8.45 11.56 -11.10
C LYS A 125 9.40 10.38 -11.29
N LEU A 126 9.59 9.57 -10.25
CA LEU A 126 10.50 8.42 -10.27
C LEU A 126 10.06 7.34 -11.25
N VAL A 127 8.76 7.12 -11.42
CA VAL A 127 8.25 6.06 -12.31
C VAL A 127 7.69 6.57 -13.64
N ALA A 128 7.66 7.89 -13.87
CA ALA A 128 7.23 8.48 -15.14
C ALA A 128 7.98 7.92 -16.37
N PRO A 129 9.30 7.67 -16.34
CA PRO A 129 10.01 7.06 -17.47
C PRO A 129 9.53 5.64 -17.83
N LEU A 130 8.86 4.97 -16.87
CA LEU A 130 8.33 3.62 -17.02
C LEU A 130 6.86 3.61 -17.45
N GLY A 131 6.22 4.78 -17.58
CA GLY A 131 4.80 4.90 -17.92
C GLY A 131 3.84 4.46 -16.81
N LEU A 132 4.34 4.25 -15.58
CA LEU A 132 3.53 3.74 -14.47
C LEU A 132 2.67 4.83 -13.83
N LYS A 133 1.48 4.44 -13.39
CA LYS A 133 0.63 5.25 -12.50
C LYS A 133 1.08 5.12 -11.05
N VAL A 134 0.74 6.11 -10.23
CA VAL A 134 1.02 6.07 -8.78
C VAL A 134 -0.23 6.37 -8.00
N GLU A 135 -0.60 5.43 -7.12
CA GLU A 135 -1.62 5.62 -6.10
C GLU A 135 -0.93 5.66 -4.74
N TYR A 136 -1.31 6.60 -3.89
CA TYR A 136 -0.74 6.73 -2.54
C TYR A 136 -1.84 6.55 -1.52
N VAL A 137 -1.69 5.58 -0.61
CA VAL A 137 -2.70 5.24 0.38
C VAL A 137 -2.11 5.18 1.77
N TYR A 138 -2.81 5.80 2.72
CA TYR A 138 -2.59 5.57 4.14
C TYR A 138 -3.47 4.43 4.64
N VAL A 139 -2.89 3.56 5.47
CA VAL A 139 -3.66 2.70 6.38
C VAL A 139 -3.61 3.34 7.76
N LEU A 140 -4.74 3.84 8.24
CA LEU A 140 -4.89 4.59 9.48
C LEU A 140 -5.59 3.73 10.53
N ASN A 141 -5.24 3.91 11.81
CA ASN A 141 -6.02 3.31 12.89
C ASN A 141 -7.13 4.25 13.41
N ASP A 142 -7.99 3.72 14.27
CA ASP A 142 -9.11 4.42 14.93
C ASP A 142 -8.80 5.80 15.51
N TRP A 143 -7.55 6.04 15.94
CA TRP A 143 -7.12 7.34 16.44
C TRP A 143 -7.47 8.49 15.48
N PHE A 144 -7.29 8.26 14.17
CA PHE A 144 -7.52 9.27 13.15
C PHE A 144 -9.02 9.45 12.79
N LYS A 145 -9.93 8.70 13.43
CA LYS A 145 -11.38 8.93 13.33
C LYS A 145 -11.84 10.11 14.21
N ASN A 146 -10.96 10.68 15.04
CA ASN A 146 -11.27 11.87 15.82
C ASN A 146 -11.68 13.04 14.87
N PRO A 147 -12.78 13.75 15.15
CA PRO A 147 -13.26 14.85 14.31
C PRO A 147 -12.22 15.93 13.99
N CYS A 148 -11.20 16.12 14.83
CA CYS A 148 -10.12 17.08 14.56
C CYS A 148 -9.32 16.76 13.28
N TYR A 149 -9.33 15.51 12.78
CA TYR A 149 -8.63 15.13 11.56
C TYR A 149 -9.45 15.34 10.29
N LYS A 150 -10.73 15.75 10.39
CA LYS A 150 -11.63 15.88 9.24
C LYS A 150 -10.99 16.66 8.09
N ASP A 151 -10.43 17.84 8.35
CA ASP A 151 -9.85 18.68 7.31
C ASP A 151 -8.59 18.04 6.68
N THR A 152 -7.81 17.31 7.46
CA THR A 152 -6.64 16.57 6.95
C THR A 152 -7.08 15.39 6.09
N LEU A 153 -8.13 14.66 6.48
CA LEU A 153 -8.70 13.56 5.71
C LEU A 153 -9.35 14.05 4.41
N ASP A 154 -10.08 15.17 4.45
CA ASP A 154 -10.66 15.81 3.26
C ASP A 154 -9.54 16.29 2.32
N TYR A 155 -8.46 16.85 2.88
CA TYR A 155 -7.28 17.23 2.10
C TYR A 155 -6.65 16.04 1.37
N ILE A 156 -6.43 14.91 2.05
CA ILE A 156 -5.88 13.67 1.45
C ILE A 156 -6.65 13.28 0.19
N HIS A 157 -7.99 13.27 0.23
CA HIS A 157 -8.82 12.96 -0.94
C HIS A 157 -8.71 14.03 -2.04
N SER A 158 -8.76 15.31 -1.65
CA SER A 158 -8.72 16.42 -2.63
C SER A 158 -7.45 16.47 -3.46
N VAL A 159 -6.37 15.87 -2.95
CA VAL A 159 -5.08 15.82 -3.65
C VAL A 159 -4.86 14.52 -4.40
N ASN A 160 -5.81 13.60 -4.55
CA ASN A 160 -5.62 12.26 -5.14
C ASN A 160 -4.65 11.36 -4.34
N CYS A 161 -4.71 11.46 -3.01
CA CYS A 161 -4.25 10.41 -2.12
C CYS A 161 -5.46 9.73 -1.48
N HIS A 162 -5.24 8.58 -0.86
CA HIS A 162 -6.31 7.79 -0.27
C HIS A 162 -5.99 7.48 1.17
N TYR A 163 -7.01 7.15 1.94
CA TYR A 163 -6.84 6.48 3.22
C TYR A 163 -7.88 5.39 3.38
N LYS A 164 -7.53 4.39 4.17
CA LYS A 164 -8.45 3.37 4.70
C LYS A 164 -8.19 3.22 6.18
N PHE A 165 -9.25 2.90 6.92
CA PHE A 165 -9.16 2.61 8.34
C PHE A 165 -9.05 1.12 8.52
N ASP A 166 -7.99 0.70 9.21
CA ASP A 166 -7.73 -0.65 9.70
C ASP A 166 -7.61 -1.74 8.61
N GLU A 167 -8.31 -1.64 7.49
CA GLU A 167 -8.30 -2.62 6.40
C GLU A 167 -7.88 -1.98 5.06
N LEU A 168 -7.13 -2.73 4.23
CA LEU A 168 -6.91 -2.39 2.83
C LEU A 168 -7.53 -3.45 1.90
N PRO A 169 -8.64 -3.14 1.19
CA PRO A 169 -9.31 -4.12 0.33
C PRO A 169 -8.44 -4.58 -0.84
N LEU A 170 -8.37 -5.89 -1.10
CA LEU A 170 -7.57 -6.44 -2.20
C LEU A 170 -8.05 -5.95 -3.57
N ALA A 171 -9.37 -5.85 -3.75
CA ALA A 171 -9.98 -5.35 -4.98
C ALA A 171 -9.59 -3.88 -5.28
N TRP A 172 -9.39 -3.07 -4.23
CA TRP A 172 -8.94 -1.69 -4.38
C TRP A 172 -7.51 -1.63 -4.94
N LEU A 173 -6.62 -2.49 -4.42
CA LEU A 173 -5.27 -2.71 -4.96
C LEU A 173 -5.28 -3.34 -6.36
N GLY A 174 -6.38 -3.94 -6.80
CA GLY A 174 -6.43 -4.71 -8.06
C GLY A 174 -5.80 -6.08 -7.96
N LEU A 175 -5.73 -6.60 -6.74
CA LEU A 175 -5.28 -7.93 -6.43
C LEU A 175 -6.47 -8.91 -6.53
N PRO A 176 -6.28 -10.11 -7.11
CA PRO A 176 -7.36 -11.07 -7.30
C PRO A 176 -7.84 -11.69 -5.98
N ILE A 177 -9.14 -11.99 -5.89
CA ILE A 177 -9.73 -12.73 -4.78
C ILE A 177 -10.21 -14.08 -5.29
N GLN A 178 -10.16 -15.12 -4.44
CA GLN A 178 -10.84 -16.37 -4.77
C GLN A 178 -12.35 -16.07 -4.83
N GLN A 179 -12.95 -16.28 -5.99
CA GLN A 179 -14.40 -16.31 -6.09
C GLN A 179 -14.85 -17.67 -5.57
N THR A 180 -15.48 -17.68 -4.40
CA THR A 180 -16.27 -18.82 -3.91
C THR A 180 -17.49 -19.04 -4.78
#